data_AF-A0A399EU41-F1
#
_entry.id   AF-A0A399EU41-F1
#
_cell.length_a   1.000
_cell.length_b   1.000
_cell.length_c   1.000
_cell.angle_alpha   90.00
_cell.angle_beta   90.00
_cell.angle_gamma   90.00
#
_symmetry.space_group_name_H-M   'P 1'
#
loop_
_entity.id
_entity.type
_entity.pdbx_description
1 polymer ?
#
loop_
_entity_poly.entity_id
_entity_poly.type
_entity_poly.pdbx_seq_one_letter_code
_entity_poly.pdbx_strand_id
1 'polypeptide(L)'
;MGKHAVVIGASMGGLLAARALADHYERVTVLERDTFPAMGEHRKGVPQGRHAHSLLSIGREVLEELFPGFSQEVVAQGGVKSLYASRPLLEGHVRQRVLALPNLRAIERCDVLGLTTDGQKERVTGVRLAQRESGVEQLLGAELVVDASALIDSPWSIVVGRDLRLKEVEGKRSATSHFVNWYLGKLPRAARHDPAVAMAFGKVVNFRDRPKSLLHPRVLWRVLQGNLFPPRAAAAEPRLQKA
;
A
#
# COMPACT_ATOMS: atom_id res chain seq x y z
N MET A 1 -36.31 2.69 -23.31
CA MET A 1 -36.08 3.90 -22.48
C MET A 1 -37.24 4.06 -21.51
N GLY A 2 -36.95 4.43 -20.26
CA GLY A 2 -37.93 4.87 -19.27
C GLY A 2 -38.22 6.37 -19.40
N LYS A 3 -39.34 6.84 -18.84
CA LYS A 3 -39.75 8.26 -18.96
C LYS A 3 -39.08 9.18 -17.94
N HIS A 4 -39.07 8.80 -16.66
CA HIS A 4 -38.52 9.64 -15.59
C HIS A 4 -37.98 8.80 -14.43
N ALA A 5 -36.79 9.12 -13.95
CA ALA A 5 -36.21 8.59 -12.72
C ALA A 5 -35.87 9.71 -11.73
N VAL A 6 -35.90 9.39 -10.44
CA VAL A 6 -35.54 10.32 -9.35
C VAL A 6 -34.44 9.70 -8.49
N VAL A 7 -33.40 10.48 -8.20
CA VAL A 7 -32.30 10.10 -7.30
C VAL A 7 -32.33 11.00 -6.09
N ILE A 8 -32.32 10.42 -4.89
CA ILE A 8 -32.33 11.16 -3.63
C ILE A 8 -30.91 11.20 -3.06
N GLY A 9 -30.38 12.41 -2.88
CA GLY A 9 -29.04 12.72 -2.39
C GLY A 9 -28.04 12.92 -3.52
N ALA A 10 -27.23 13.97 -3.43
CA ALA A 10 -26.17 14.30 -4.39
C ALA A 10 -24.77 14.07 -3.78
N SER A 11 -24.60 12.91 -3.13
CA SER A 11 -23.28 12.39 -2.79
C SER A 11 -22.58 11.81 -4.03
N MET A 12 -21.31 11.39 -3.90
CA MET A 12 -20.63 10.64 -4.96
C MET A 12 -21.46 9.45 -5.48
N GLY A 13 -22.15 8.73 -4.58
CA GLY A 13 -23.01 7.62 -4.98
C GLY A 13 -24.26 8.06 -5.74
N GLY A 14 -24.93 9.11 -5.29
CA GLY A 14 -26.13 9.63 -5.93
C GLY A 14 -25.86 10.25 -7.30
N LEU A 15 -24.77 11.01 -7.44
CA LEU A 15 -24.39 11.61 -8.72
C LEU A 15 -23.99 10.57 -9.77
N LEU A 16 -23.26 9.52 -9.37
CA LEU A 16 -22.92 8.42 -10.27
C LEU A 16 -24.17 7.60 -10.65
N ALA A 17 -25.11 7.40 -9.73
CA ALA A 17 -26.40 6.77 -10.04
C ALA A 17 -27.23 7.61 -11.02
N ALA A 18 -27.27 8.93 -10.83
CA ALA A 18 -27.98 9.83 -11.73
C ALA A 18 -27.37 9.82 -13.14
N ARG A 19 -26.04 9.87 -13.24
CA ARG A 19 -25.32 9.77 -14.51
C ARG A 19 -25.64 8.46 -15.25
N ALA A 20 -25.66 7.33 -14.55
CA ALA A 20 -25.99 6.05 -15.15
C ALA A 20 -27.47 5.98 -15.61
N LEU A 21 -28.40 6.53 -14.83
CA LEU A 21 -29.82 6.57 -15.21
C LEU A 21 -30.08 7.45 -16.43
N ALA A 22 -29.24 8.47 -16.67
CA ALA A 22 -29.42 9.41 -17.76
C ALA A 22 -29.34 8.76 -19.15
N ASP A 23 -28.66 7.62 -19.29
CA ASP A 23 -28.58 6.89 -20.56
C ASP A 23 -29.85 6.09 -20.86
N HIS A 24 -30.72 5.88 -19.86
CA HIS A 24 -31.87 4.97 -19.96
C HIS A 24 -33.22 5.65 -19.74
N TYR A 25 -33.23 6.84 -19.14
CA TYR A 25 -34.42 7.62 -18.87
C TYR A 25 -34.37 8.93 -19.63
N GLU A 26 -35.49 9.33 -20.22
CA GLU A 26 -35.62 10.65 -20.87
C GLU A 26 -35.36 11.80 -19.89
N ARG A 27 -35.64 11.58 -18.59
CA ARG A 27 -35.39 12.55 -17.53
C ARG A 27 -34.87 11.87 -16.26
N VAL A 28 -33.89 12.49 -15.63
CA VAL A 28 -33.42 12.12 -14.28
C VAL A 28 -33.42 13.38 -13.41
N THR A 29 -34.04 13.30 -12.23
CA THR A 29 -34.07 14.41 -11.26
C THR A 29 -33.30 14.02 -10.01
N VAL A 30 -32.29 14.80 -9.64
CA VAL A 30 -31.53 14.62 -8.39
C VAL A 30 -32.09 15.57 -7.33
N LEU A 31 -32.50 15.03 -6.19
CA LEU A 31 -32.97 15.79 -5.04
C LEU A 31 -31.86 15.88 -4.00
N GLU A 32 -31.40 17.08 -3.67
CA GLU A 32 -30.44 17.34 -2.59
C GLU A 32 -31.10 18.27 -1.57
N ARG A 33 -30.83 18.02 -0.28
CA ARG A 33 -31.41 18.80 0.82
C ARG A 33 -30.67 20.12 1.01
N ASP A 34 -29.35 20.12 0.80
CA ASP A 34 -28.48 21.28 0.96
C ASP A 34 -28.16 21.96 -0.40
N THR A 35 -27.52 23.13 -0.40
CA THR A 35 -27.12 23.80 -1.65
C THR A 35 -25.83 23.24 -2.22
N PHE A 36 -25.72 23.18 -3.55
CA PHE A 36 -24.47 22.83 -4.21
C PHE A 36 -23.41 23.93 -4.01
N PRO A 37 -22.23 23.62 -3.44
CA PRO A 37 -21.15 24.59 -3.34
C PRO A 37 -20.48 24.81 -4.70
N ALA A 38 -19.63 25.84 -4.80
CA ALA A 38 -18.69 25.96 -5.91
C ALA A 38 -17.73 24.75 -5.96
N MET A 39 -17.17 24.47 -7.14
CA MET A 39 -16.23 23.37 -7.33
C MET A 39 -15.02 23.51 -6.37
N GLY A 40 -14.72 22.44 -5.63
CA GLY A 40 -13.60 22.41 -4.66
C GLY A 40 -13.94 22.97 -3.27
N GLU A 41 -15.09 23.61 -3.09
CA GLU A 41 -15.51 24.13 -1.79
C GLU A 41 -16.12 23.05 -0.89
N HIS A 42 -15.95 23.21 0.41
CA HIS A 42 -16.47 22.26 1.39
C HIS A 42 -18.00 22.34 1.49
N ARG A 43 -18.67 21.17 1.51
CA ARG A 43 -20.11 21.09 1.77
C ARG A 43 -20.44 20.47 3.12
N LYS A 44 -21.56 20.94 3.68
CA LYS A 44 -22.20 20.36 4.87
C LYS A 44 -22.52 18.88 4.64
N GLY A 45 -22.41 18.07 5.68
CA GLY A 45 -22.76 16.64 5.63
C GLY A 45 -21.70 15.71 5.04
N VAL A 46 -20.48 16.20 4.74
CA VAL A 46 -19.32 15.36 4.36
C VAL A 46 -18.22 15.49 5.42
N PRO A 47 -18.30 14.71 6.52
CA PRO A 47 -17.16 14.55 7.42
C PRO A 47 -15.93 14.17 6.61
N GLN A 48 -14.79 14.76 6.95
CA GLN A 48 -13.53 14.57 6.21
C GLN A 48 -13.49 15.16 4.78
N GLY A 49 -14.48 15.92 4.31
CA GLY A 49 -14.52 16.44 2.93
C GLY A 49 -13.37 17.37 2.51
N ARG A 50 -12.56 17.85 3.47
CA ARG A 50 -11.32 18.61 3.21
C ARG A 50 -10.06 17.73 3.09
N HIS A 51 -10.18 16.42 3.28
CA HIS A 51 -9.05 15.47 3.19
C HIS A 51 -8.92 14.89 1.78
N ALA A 52 -7.71 14.51 1.41
CA ALA A 52 -7.45 13.77 0.17
C ALA A 52 -8.14 12.40 0.21
N HIS A 53 -8.83 12.05 -0.87
CA HIS A 53 -9.46 10.76 -1.05
C HIS A 53 -8.79 10.05 -2.21
N SER A 54 -8.11 8.93 -1.91
CA SER A 54 -7.51 8.11 -2.96
C SER A 54 -8.61 7.33 -3.69
N LEU A 55 -8.68 7.50 -5.01
CA LEU A 55 -9.41 6.57 -5.85
C LEU A 55 -8.57 5.31 -6.03
N LEU A 56 -9.13 4.16 -5.67
CA LEU A 56 -8.60 2.88 -6.12
C LEU A 56 -8.64 2.84 -7.65
N SER A 57 -7.72 2.10 -8.28
CA SER A 57 -7.54 2.08 -9.74
C SER A 57 -8.87 1.91 -10.51
N ILE A 58 -9.80 1.07 -10.03
CA ILE A 58 -11.13 0.85 -10.62
C ILE A 58 -12.08 2.04 -10.50
N GLY A 59 -12.09 2.73 -9.36
CA GLY A 59 -12.93 3.90 -9.16
C GLY A 59 -12.55 5.00 -10.14
N ARG A 60 -11.24 5.14 -10.42
CA ARG A 60 -10.71 6.08 -11.41
C ARG A 60 -11.12 5.71 -12.84
N GLU A 61 -11.08 4.44 -13.20
CA GLU A 61 -11.43 3.99 -14.57
C GLU A 61 -12.91 4.16 -14.89
N VAL A 62 -13.82 3.85 -13.96
CA VAL A 62 -15.28 4.09 -14.13
C VAL A 62 -15.58 5.57 -14.28
N LEU A 63 -14.89 6.41 -13.50
CA LEU A 63 -15.04 7.86 -13.64
C LEU A 63 -14.54 8.36 -14.98
N GLU A 64 -13.44 7.82 -15.50
CA GLU A 64 -12.93 8.14 -16.85
C GLU A 64 -13.91 7.74 -17.96
N GLU A 65 -14.68 6.67 -17.79
CA GLU A 65 -15.65 6.23 -18.79
C GLU A 65 -16.94 7.06 -18.76
N LEU A 66 -17.50 7.26 -17.56
CA LEU A 66 -18.70 8.07 -17.38
C LEU A 66 -18.47 9.55 -17.75
N PHE A 67 -17.22 9.99 -17.58
CA PHE A 67 -16.75 11.35 -17.81
C PHE A 67 -15.37 11.30 -18.50
N PRO A 68 -15.29 11.13 -19.83
CA PRO A 68 -14.04 11.12 -20.56
C PRO A 68 -13.19 12.37 -20.29
N GLY A 69 -11.91 12.17 -19.95
CA GLY A 69 -11.01 13.25 -19.55
C GLY A 69 -10.98 13.49 -18.04
N PHE A 70 -11.87 12.89 -17.24
CA PHE A 70 -11.99 13.14 -15.81
C PHE A 70 -10.67 13.02 -15.07
N SER A 71 -9.90 11.95 -15.28
CA SER A 71 -8.62 11.80 -14.56
C SER A 71 -7.62 12.86 -14.99
N GLN A 72 -7.66 13.33 -16.24
CA GLN A 72 -6.78 14.39 -16.71
C GLN A 72 -7.22 15.74 -16.14
N GLU A 73 -8.51 16.03 -16.10
CA GLU A 73 -9.10 17.26 -15.54
C GLU A 73 -8.88 17.35 -14.04
N VAL A 74 -9.15 16.26 -13.31
CA VAL A 74 -8.89 16.17 -11.87
C VAL A 74 -7.40 16.35 -11.61
N VAL A 75 -6.52 15.75 -12.42
CA VAL A 75 -5.07 15.99 -12.32
C VAL A 75 -4.72 17.46 -12.62
N ALA A 76 -5.33 18.08 -13.63
CA ALA A 76 -5.11 19.49 -13.98
C ALA A 76 -5.57 20.46 -12.87
N GLN A 77 -6.54 20.05 -12.04
CA GLN A 77 -7.04 20.80 -10.89
C GLN A 77 -6.39 20.40 -9.56
N GLY A 78 -5.34 19.57 -9.59
CA GLY A 78 -4.52 19.23 -8.41
C GLY A 78 -4.70 17.82 -7.85
N GLY A 79 -5.36 16.89 -8.55
CA GLY A 79 -5.51 15.48 -8.19
C GLY A 79 -4.40 14.54 -8.70
N VAL A 80 -4.44 13.26 -8.28
CA VAL A 80 -3.35 12.28 -8.48
C VAL A 80 -3.85 10.85 -8.79
N LYS A 81 -3.13 10.05 -9.61
CA LYS A 81 -3.44 8.65 -10.05
C LYS A 81 -2.66 7.55 -9.26
N SER A 82 -3.21 6.33 -9.07
CA SER A 82 -2.61 5.22 -8.26
C SER A 82 -2.76 3.76 -8.82
N LEU A 83 -1.86 2.82 -8.44
CA LEU A 83 -1.71 1.40 -8.90
C LEU A 83 -1.43 0.41 -7.73
N TYR A 84 -2.04 -0.80 -7.73
CA TYR A 84 -1.85 -1.86 -6.70
C TYR A 84 -1.72 -3.29 -7.30
N ALA A 85 -0.72 -4.09 -6.87
CA ALA A 85 -0.52 -5.48 -7.31
C ALA A 85 0.27 -6.35 -6.31
N SER A 86 0.18 -7.69 -6.46
CA SER A 86 0.93 -8.65 -5.63
C SER A 86 2.40 -8.70 -6.06
N ARG A 87 3.28 -9.00 -5.10
CA ARG A 87 4.72 -8.95 -5.31
C ARG A 87 5.23 -9.97 -6.34
N PRO A 88 4.89 -11.28 -6.26
CA PRO A 88 5.37 -12.25 -7.26
C PRO A 88 4.90 -11.92 -8.68
N LEU A 89 3.74 -11.27 -8.80
CA LEU A 89 3.19 -10.86 -10.07
C LEU A 89 3.96 -9.66 -10.66
N LEU A 90 4.18 -8.61 -9.87
CA LEU A 90 5.00 -7.47 -10.29
C LEU A 90 6.41 -7.93 -10.64
N GLU A 91 6.99 -8.79 -9.81
CA GLU A 91 8.32 -9.32 -10.03
C GLU A 91 8.39 -10.23 -11.25
N GLY A 92 7.44 -11.13 -11.45
CA GLY A 92 7.39 -12.01 -12.62
C GLY A 92 7.27 -11.22 -13.92
N HIS A 93 6.44 -10.18 -13.93
CA HIS A 93 6.21 -9.36 -15.13
C HIS A 93 7.42 -8.49 -15.48
N VAL A 94 8.13 -7.98 -14.46
CA VAL A 94 9.40 -7.28 -14.64
C VAL A 94 10.49 -8.27 -15.07
N ARG A 95 10.57 -9.42 -14.41
CA ARG A 95 11.56 -10.47 -14.71
C ARG A 95 11.46 -10.93 -16.14
N GLN A 96 10.26 -11.27 -16.63
CA GLN A 96 10.08 -11.71 -18.01
C GLN A 96 10.56 -10.67 -19.03
N ARG A 97 10.25 -9.38 -18.82
CA ARG A 97 10.71 -8.31 -19.71
C ARG A 97 12.21 -8.12 -19.69
N VAL A 98 12.82 -8.20 -18.51
CA VAL A 98 14.26 -8.07 -18.31
C VAL A 98 15.01 -9.25 -18.94
N LEU A 99 14.51 -10.47 -18.74
CA LEU A 99 15.08 -11.68 -19.33
C LEU A 99 14.91 -11.75 -20.85
N ALA A 100 13.98 -11.01 -21.44
CA ALA A 100 13.82 -10.91 -22.88
C ALA A 100 14.81 -9.93 -23.56
N LEU A 101 15.62 -9.20 -22.79
CA LEU A 101 16.58 -8.25 -23.36
C LEU A 101 17.74 -8.99 -24.04
N PRO A 102 18.10 -8.61 -25.28
CA PRO A 102 19.03 -9.39 -26.11
C PRO A 102 20.45 -9.48 -25.54
N ASN A 103 20.85 -8.52 -24.70
CA ASN A 103 22.15 -8.45 -24.05
C ASN A 103 22.13 -8.96 -22.60
N LEU A 104 21.00 -9.49 -22.13
CA LEU A 104 20.87 -9.98 -20.76
C LEU A 104 21.04 -11.50 -20.69
N ARG A 105 21.90 -11.93 -19.78
CA ARG A 105 22.12 -13.34 -19.48
C ARG A 105 21.90 -13.59 -17.99
N ALA A 106 20.98 -14.50 -17.69
CA ALA A 106 20.79 -15.02 -16.34
C ALA A 106 21.66 -16.27 -16.13
N ILE A 107 22.27 -16.37 -14.95
CA ILE A 107 22.89 -17.61 -14.47
C ILE A 107 22.03 -18.07 -13.29
N GLU A 108 21.40 -19.24 -13.44
CA GLU A 108 20.56 -19.84 -12.41
C GLU A 108 21.34 -20.88 -11.62
N ARG A 109 20.82 -21.26 -10.44
CA ARG A 109 21.39 -22.32 -9.59
C ARG A 109 22.87 -22.10 -9.25
N CYS A 110 23.25 -20.86 -9.02
CA CYS A 110 24.58 -20.49 -8.55
C CYS A 110 24.52 -19.75 -7.21
N ASP A 111 25.49 -20.02 -6.36
CA ASP A 111 25.72 -19.28 -5.12
C ASP A 111 26.93 -18.36 -5.31
N VAL A 112 26.84 -17.12 -4.81
CA VAL A 112 27.97 -16.19 -4.80
C VAL A 112 28.80 -16.44 -3.54
N LEU A 113 30.04 -16.88 -3.69
CA LEU A 113 30.94 -17.21 -2.58
C LEU A 113 31.77 -16.01 -2.10
N GLY A 114 31.90 -14.97 -2.94
CA GLY A 114 32.61 -13.75 -2.60
C GLY A 114 32.99 -12.94 -3.82
N LEU A 115 33.59 -11.78 -3.57
CA LEU A 115 34.12 -10.90 -4.61
C LEU A 115 35.53 -11.35 -5.00
N THR A 116 35.87 -11.22 -6.28
CA THR A 116 37.27 -11.25 -6.71
C THR A 116 37.82 -9.83 -6.69
N THR A 117 39.11 -9.69 -6.39
CA THR A 117 39.78 -8.41 -6.39
C THR A 117 41.07 -8.48 -7.18
N ASP A 118 41.63 -7.34 -7.54
CA ASP A 118 42.98 -7.27 -8.12
C ASP A 118 44.06 -7.75 -7.14
N GLY A 119 45.30 -7.85 -7.61
CA GLY A 119 46.42 -8.36 -6.79
C GLY A 119 46.69 -7.55 -5.52
N GLN A 120 46.27 -6.28 -5.49
CA GLN A 120 46.41 -5.38 -4.34
C GLN A 120 45.16 -5.33 -3.44
N LYS A 121 44.06 -5.99 -3.83
CA LYS A 121 42.75 -5.97 -3.17
C LYS A 121 42.09 -4.59 -3.11
N GLU A 122 42.47 -3.67 -3.97
CA GLU A 122 41.94 -2.30 -4.01
C GLU A 122 40.72 -2.18 -4.92
N ARG A 123 40.60 -3.06 -5.92
CA ARG A 123 39.50 -3.04 -6.89
C ARG A 123 38.82 -4.39 -7.00
N VAL A 124 37.49 -4.40 -6.96
CA VAL A 124 36.67 -5.57 -7.31
C VAL A 124 36.78 -5.84 -8.81
N THR A 125 37.04 -7.10 -9.17
CA THR A 125 37.26 -7.54 -10.56
C THR A 125 36.25 -8.57 -11.03
N GLY A 126 35.24 -8.89 -10.19
CA GLY A 126 34.27 -9.93 -10.47
C GLY A 126 33.75 -10.63 -9.22
N VAL A 127 33.18 -11.82 -9.44
CA VAL A 127 32.60 -12.66 -8.39
C VAL A 127 33.10 -14.10 -8.52
N ARG A 128 33.28 -14.73 -7.37
CA ARG A 128 33.48 -16.17 -7.26
C ARG A 128 32.12 -16.82 -7.05
N LEU A 129 31.73 -17.68 -7.97
CA LEU A 129 30.47 -18.40 -7.97
C LEU A 129 30.72 -19.87 -7.68
N ALA A 130 29.79 -20.54 -7.01
CA ALA A 130 29.69 -22.00 -6.99
C ALA A 130 28.41 -22.43 -7.69
N GLN A 131 28.51 -23.43 -8.56
CA GLN A 131 27.33 -24.10 -9.09
C GLN A 131 26.71 -24.96 -7.98
N ARG A 132 25.42 -24.75 -7.68
CA ARG A 132 24.79 -25.32 -6.48
C ARG A 132 24.67 -26.84 -6.48
N GLU A 133 24.60 -27.46 -7.65
CA GLU A 133 24.46 -28.92 -7.79
C GLU A 133 25.82 -29.65 -7.76
N SER A 134 26.85 -29.07 -8.39
CA SER A 134 28.16 -29.72 -8.57
C SER A 134 29.22 -29.22 -7.58
N GLY A 135 28.99 -28.08 -6.94
CA GLY A 135 29.97 -27.39 -6.09
C GLY A 135 31.14 -26.78 -6.86
N VAL A 136 31.12 -26.85 -8.20
CA VAL A 136 32.22 -26.34 -9.04
C VAL A 136 32.29 -24.82 -8.89
N GLU A 137 33.45 -24.34 -8.48
CA GLU A 137 33.73 -22.92 -8.38
C GLU A 137 34.16 -22.34 -9.73
N GLN A 138 33.67 -21.15 -10.06
CA GLN A 138 34.06 -20.39 -11.23
C GLN A 138 34.26 -18.91 -10.88
N LEU A 139 35.21 -18.27 -11.56
CA LEU A 139 35.40 -16.84 -11.48
C LEU A 139 34.68 -16.17 -12.65
N LEU A 140 33.70 -15.32 -12.34
CA LEU A 140 33.05 -14.47 -13.32
C LEU A 140 33.67 -13.08 -13.23
N GLY A 141 34.54 -12.77 -14.20
CA GLY A 141 35.14 -11.45 -14.33
C GLY A 141 34.07 -10.41 -14.66
N ALA A 142 34.08 -9.30 -13.93
CA ALA A 142 33.23 -8.16 -14.19
C ALA A 142 33.95 -6.89 -13.77
N GLU A 143 33.89 -5.88 -14.60
CA GLU A 143 34.43 -4.55 -14.28
C GLU A 143 33.59 -3.85 -13.19
N LEU A 144 32.35 -4.31 -12.98
CA LEU A 144 31.44 -3.85 -11.95
C LEU A 144 30.57 -5.00 -11.42
N VAL A 145 30.42 -5.07 -10.09
CA VAL A 145 29.54 -6.02 -9.40
C VAL A 145 28.55 -5.26 -8.53
N VAL A 146 27.26 -5.60 -8.62
CA VAL A 146 26.19 -5.01 -7.80
C VAL A 146 25.55 -6.10 -6.95
N ASP A 147 25.67 -6.00 -5.63
CA ASP A 147 24.97 -6.87 -4.68
C ASP A 147 23.66 -6.22 -4.19
N ALA A 148 22.53 -6.74 -4.67
CA ALA A 148 21.20 -6.29 -4.31
C ALA A 148 20.50 -7.21 -3.27
N SER A 149 21.20 -8.22 -2.74
CA SER A 149 20.60 -9.29 -1.93
C SER A 149 20.01 -8.79 -0.60
N ALA A 150 20.68 -7.83 0.07
CA ALA A 150 20.26 -7.33 1.37
C ALA A 150 19.20 -6.21 1.32
N LEU A 151 18.84 -5.69 0.12
CA LEU A 151 18.03 -4.48 -0.02
C LEU A 151 16.55 -4.68 0.39
N ILE A 152 16.06 -5.91 0.44
CA ILE A 152 14.64 -6.23 0.69
C ILE A 152 14.35 -6.78 2.09
N ASP A 153 15.37 -7.10 2.88
CA ASP A 153 15.21 -7.86 4.14
C ASP A 153 14.45 -7.07 5.22
N SER A 154 14.70 -5.76 5.32
CA SER A 154 14.07 -4.94 6.37
C SER A 154 12.56 -4.74 6.13
N PRO A 155 12.07 -4.36 4.94
CA PRO A 155 10.63 -4.31 4.65
C PRO A 155 9.92 -5.68 4.73
N TRP A 156 10.60 -6.75 4.30
CA TRP A 156 10.06 -8.11 4.28
C TRP A 156 9.68 -8.61 5.67
N SER A 157 10.51 -8.36 6.69
CA SER A 157 10.27 -8.79 8.07
C SER A 157 8.99 -8.22 8.71
N ILE A 158 8.52 -7.05 8.26
CA ILE A 158 7.34 -6.36 8.84
C ILE A 158 6.04 -6.88 8.24
N VAL A 159 6.03 -7.13 6.93
CA VAL A 159 4.83 -7.54 6.19
C VAL A 159 4.57 -9.03 6.45
N VAL A 160 5.61 -9.86 6.32
CA VAL A 160 5.50 -11.33 6.51
C VAL A 160 5.25 -11.71 7.97
N GLY A 161 5.73 -10.93 8.94
CA GLY A 161 5.48 -11.20 10.35
C GLY A 161 3.98 -11.36 10.66
N ARG A 162 3.13 -10.54 10.05
CA ARG A 162 1.67 -10.59 10.25
C ARG A 162 1.02 -11.81 9.58
N ASP A 163 1.62 -12.33 8.52
CA ASP A 163 1.13 -13.46 7.72
C ASP A 163 1.57 -14.80 8.34
N LEU A 164 2.71 -14.85 9.05
CA LEU A 164 3.15 -16.04 9.81
C LEU A 164 2.20 -16.46 10.96
N ARG A 165 1.17 -15.65 11.25
CA ARG A 165 0.04 -16.03 12.12
C ARG A 165 -0.92 -17.02 11.44
N LEU A 166 -0.97 -17.02 10.12
CA LEU A 166 -1.64 -18.06 9.33
C LEU A 166 -0.72 -19.29 9.34
N LYS A 167 -1.29 -20.46 9.63
CA LYS A 167 -0.51 -21.69 9.81
C LYS A 167 0.11 -22.16 8.49
N GLU A 168 -0.53 -21.79 7.39
CA GLU A 168 -0.28 -22.17 6.00
C GLU A 168 0.88 -21.40 5.35
N VAL A 169 1.39 -20.34 6.01
CA VAL A 169 2.50 -19.53 5.49
C VAL A 169 3.84 -20.07 6.02
N GLU A 170 4.73 -20.47 5.10
CA GLU A 170 6.07 -20.97 5.42
C GLU A 170 7.00 -19.87 5.97
N GLY A 171 7.67 -20.12 7.10
CA GLY A 171 8.71 -19.24 7.65
C GLY A 171 9.12 -19.54 9.10
N LYS A 172 10.30 -19.08 9.51
CA LYS A 172 10.85 -19.32 10.86
C LYS A 172 10.11 -18.48 11.92
N ARG A 173 9.39 -19.15 12.83
CA ARG A 173 8.70 -18.53 13.97
C ARG A 173 9.67 -18.43 15.16
N SER A 174 10.30 -17.28 15.35
CA SER A 174 11.19 -17.02 16.51
C SER A 174 10.46 -16.27 17.63
N ALA A 175 10.90 -16.41 18.89
CA ALA A 175 10.32 -15.68 20.03
C ALA A 175 10.31 -14.15 19.80
N THR A 176 11.34 -13.62 19.14
CA THR A 176 11.41 -12.21 18.71
C THR A 176 10.29 -11.85 17.73
N SER A 177 9.95 -12.75 16.80
CA SER A 177 8.85 -12.55 15.85
C SER A 177 7.49 -12.54 16.55
N HIS A 178 7.30 -13.37 17.58
CA HIS A 178 6.08 -13.36 18.41
C HIS A 178 5.89 -12.04 19.13
N PHE A 179 6.95 -11.48 19.74
CA PHE A 179 6.89 -10.17 20.40
C PHE A 179 6.56 -9.05 19.41
N VAL A 180 7.25 -8.99 18.26
CA VAL A 180 7.00 -7.97 17.23
C VAL A 180 5.57 -8.06 16.70
N ASN A 181 5.07 -9.27 16.46
CA ASN A 181 3.70 -9.48 15.97
C ASN A 181 2.63 -9.11 17.00
N TRP A 182 2.87 -9.41 18.28
CA TRP A 182 2.01 -8.96 19.37
C TRP A 182 1.99 -7.43 19.45
N TYR A 183 3.16 -6.78 19.40
CA TYR A 183 3.30 -5.33 19.46
C TYR A 183 2.60 -4.63 18.27
N LEU A 184 2.85 -5.09 17.04
CA LEU A 184 2.20 -4.59 15.82
C LEU A 184 0.68 -4.86 15.81
N GLY A 185 0.20 -5.83 16.60
CA GLY A 185 -1.23 -6.06 16.82
C GLY A 185 -1.90 -5.01 17.72
N LYS A 186 -1.14 -4.34 18.58
CA LYS A 186 -1.60 -3.30 19.53
C LYS A 186 -1.51 -1.90 18.92
N LEU A 187 -0.59 -1.71 17.98
CA LEU A 187 -0.26 -0.44 17.36
C LEU A 187 -1.44 0.23 16.60
N PRO A 188 -2.22 -0.47 15.74
CA PRO A 188 -3.39 0.13 15.09
C PRO A 188 -4.50 0.57 16.05
N ARG A 189 -4.59 -0.04 17.24
CA ARG A 189 -5.59 0.37 18.25
C ARG A 189 -5.17 1.68 18.92
N ALA A 190 -3.90 1.79 19.30
CA ALA A 190 -3.35 3.02 19.87
C ALA A 190 -3.37 4.18 18.84
N ALA A 191 -3.07 3.90 17.57
CA ALA A 191 -3.09 4.89 16.49
C ALA A 191 -4.47 5.56 16.27
N ARG A 192 -5.59 4.91 16.68
CA ARG A 192 -6.92 5.51 16.57
C ARG A 192 -7.14 6.67 17.54
N HIS A 193 -6.36 6.73 18.61
CA HIS A 193 -6.56 7.65 19.72
C HIS A 193 -5.30 8.44 20.10
N ASP A 194 -4.14 8.11 19.52
CA ASP A 194 -2.87 8.80 19.72
C ASP A 194 -2.25 9.25 18.38
N PRO A 195 -2.28 10.56 18.07
CA PRO A 195 -1.78 11.09 16.79
C PRO A 195 -0.26 10.92 16.61
N ALA A 196 0.53 10.87 17.69
CA ALA A 196 1.96 10.64 17.60
C ALA A 196 2.27 9.20 17.15
N VAL A 197 1.47 8.23 17.63
CA VAL A 197 1.53 6.83 17.19
C VAL A 197 1.01 6.68 15.76
N ALA A 198 -0.10 7.34 15.40
CA ALA A 198 -0.66 7.32 14.05
C ALA A 198 0.33 7.88 13.02
N MET A 199 1.00 8.98 13.34
CA MET A 199 2.01 9.59 12.48
C MET A 199 3.26 8.72 12.37
N ALA A 200 3.76 8.15 13.48
CA ALA A 200 4.90 7.23 13.43
C ALA A 200 4.59 5.99 12.56
N PHE A 201 3.39 5.42 12.72
CA PHE A 201 2.91 4.32 11.88
C PHE A 201 2.80 4.73 10.41
N GLY A 202 2.16 5.88 10.15
CA GLY A 202 1.98 6.48 8.83
C GLY A 202 3.30 6.68 8.08
N LYS A 203 4.33 7.22 8.76
CA LYS A 203 5.66 7.42 8.16
C LYS A 203 6.32 6.10 7.77
N VAL A 204 6.16 5.05 8.56
CA VAL A 204 6.75 3.73 8.25
C VAL A 204 5.98 2.98 7.16
N VAL A 205 4.63 3.00 7.15
CA VAL A 205 3.85 2.35 6.07
C VAL A 205 4.00 3.05 4.72
N ASN A 206 4.42 4.32 4.72
CA ASN A 206 4.76 5.08 3.51
C ASN A 206 6.28 5.14 3.24
N PHE A 207 7.08 4.27 3.86
CA PHE A 207 8.54 4.16 3.65
C PHE A 207 9.35 5.45 3.89
N ARG A 208 8.84 6.39 4.70
CA ARG A 208 9.53 7.65 5.03
C ARG A 208 10.52 7.50 6.19
N ASP A 209 10.29 6.54 7.08
CA ASP A 209 11.18 6.23 8.21
C ASP A 209 11.52 4.74 8.25
N ARG A 210 12.67 4.41 8.84
CA ARG A 210 13.09 3.01 9.02
C ARG A 210 12.10 2.26 9.93
N PRO A 211 11.78 0.99 9.66
CA PRO A 211 10.89 0.16 10.47
C PRO A 211 11.18 0.13 11.97
N LYS A 212 12.46 0.12 12.34
CA LYS A 212 12.92 0.09 13.74
C LYS A 212 12.49 1.34 14.52
N SER A 213 12.13 2.44 13.87
CA SER A 213 11.64 3.64 14.54
C SER A 213 10.33 3.42 15.31
N LEU A 214 9.50 2.44 14.90
CA LEU A 214 8.29 2.05 15.62
C LEU A 214 8.58 1.37 16.97
N LEU A 215 9.81 0.87 17.16
CA LEU A 215 10.26 0.25 18.41
C LEU A 215 10.95 1.25 19.33
N HIS A 216 11.03 2.53 18.95
CA HIS A 216 11.62 3.56 19.79
C HIS A 216 10.89 3.63 21.15
N PRO A 217 11.58 3.76 22.30
CA PRO A 217 10.98 3.67 23.63
C PRO A 217 9.76 4.58 23.83
N ARG A 218 9.81 5.80 23.28
CA ARG A 218 8.70 6.77 23.32
C ARG A 218 7.45 6.29 22.57
N VAL A 219 7.60 5.59 21.43
CA VAL A 219 6.46 5.06 20.65
C VAL A 219 5.90 3.82 21.34
N LEU A 220 6.79 2.92 21.80
CA LEU A 220 6.44 1.72 22.54
C LEU A 220 5.60 2.04 23.78
N TRP A 221 6.06 3.00 24.59
CA TRP A 221 5.34 3.44 25.80
C TRP A 221 3.92 3.92 25.50
N ARG A 222 3.75 4.74 24.46
CA ARG A 222 2.45 5.28 24.06
C ARG A 222 1.50 4.21 23.52
N VAL A 223 2.02 3.23 22.77
CA VAL A 223 1.22 2.08 22.32
C VAL A 223 0.74 1.24 23.50
N LEU A 224 1.60 0.99 24.50
CA LEU A 224 1.22 0.24 25.70
C LEU A 224 0.17 1.00 26.53
N GLN A 225 0.39 2.28 26.79
CA GLN A 225 -0.55 3.13 27.53
C GLN A 225 -1.93 3.18 26.87
N GLY A 226 -2.00 3.39 25.55
CA GLY A 226 -3.25 3.43 24.79
C GLY A 226 -4.00 2.10 24.68
N ASN A 227 -3.35 0.97 24.99
CA ASN A 227 -4.01 -0.35 25.04
C ASN A 227 -4.38 -0.78 26.47
N LEU A 228 -3.73 -0.23 27.50
CA LEU A 228 -4.05 -0.48 28.92
C LEU A 228 -5.18 0.41 29.43
N PHE A 229 -5.29 1.64 28.92
CA PHE A 229 -6.32 2.60 29.29
C PHE A 229 -7.04 3.11 28.03
N PRO A 230 -7.89 2.29 27.39
CA PRO A 230 -8.64 2.75 26.23
C PRO A 230 -9.57 3.91 26.63
N PRO A 231 -9.65 4.99 25.84
CA PRO A 231 -10.58 6.07 26.14
C PRO A 231 -12.01 5.53 26.19
N ARG A 232 -12.78 5.97 27.20
CA ARG A 232 -14.14 5.52 27.46
C ARG A 232 -14.99 5.76 26.20
N ALA A 233 -15.59 4.69 25.66
CA ALA A 233 -16.48 4.80 24.50
C ALA A 233 -17.59 5.81 24.80
N ALA A 234 -17.80 6.78 23.92
CA ALA A 234 -18.98 7.64 23.98
C ALA A 234 -20.23 6.73 23.95
N ALA A 235 -21.18 7.00 24.85
CA ALA A 235 -22.34 6.15 25.09
C ALA A 235 -23.08 5.83 23.77
N ALA A 236 -23.42 4.55 23.60
CA ALA A 236 -24.17 4.08 22.43
C ALA A 236 -25.53 4.78 22.34
N GLU A 237 -25.86 5.32 21.16
CA GLU A 237 -27.19 5.86 20.86
C GLU A 237 -28.26 4.76 21.00
N PRO A 238 -29.50 5.12 21.42
CA PRO A 238 -30.53 4.14 21.69
C PRO A 238 -30.99 3.44 20.40
N ARG A 239 -31.10 2.11 20.46
CA ARG A 239 -31.62 1.26 19.38
C ARG A 239 -33.05 1.67 19.01
N LEU A 240 -33.27 1.98 17.73
CA LEU A 240 -34.61 2.17 17.17
C LEU A 240 -35.45 0.90 17.39
N GLN A 241 -36.56 1.04 18.12
CA GLN A 241 -37.59 0.00 18.21
C GLN A 241 -38.27 -0.14 16.85
N LYS A 242 -38.35 -1.38 16.36
CA LYS A 242 -39.12 -1.74 15.16
C LYS A 242 -40.62 -1.55 15.45
N ALA A 243 -41.30 -0.86 14.54
CA ALA A 243 -42.77 -0.90 14.42
C ALA A 243 -43.18 -2.14 13.62
#